data_AF-A0A9W8WEW0-F1
#
_entry.id   AF-A0A9W8WEW0-F1
#
_cell.length_a   1.000
_cell.length_b   1.000
_cell.length_c   1.000
_cell.angle_alpha   90.00
_cell.angle_beta   90.00
_cell.angle_gamma   90.00
#
_symmetry.space_group_name_H-M   'P 1'
#
loop_
_entity.id
_entity.type
_entity.pdbx_description
1 polymer ?
#
loop_
_entity_poly.entity_id
_entity_poly.type
_entity_poly.pdbx_seq_one_letter_code
_entity_poly.pdbx_strand_id
1 'polypeptide(L)'
;MYDEYNATTKAMYLISRLFPNVSITPLEKFEIERTENWATVGNAYFQEHASKPKTIGLALYDSPVRQVAWIGEKYIEWSDHSAGNSPSVLTHNEILKSVSLYFLSRSFVSSVYMYAQNPAAFMSATYMDAYAKARTDAPLLWSAFKYNPLAYPRAMAERFGNLVYYQSESRRALGVNKQADTGQTMNLEGILQD
;
A
#
# COMPACT_ATOMS: atom_id res chain seq x y z
N MET A 1 24.74 -8.25 -9.19
CA MET A 1 25.24 -7.42 -10.31
C MET A 1 24.31 -7.43 -11.53
N TYR A 2 23.91 -8.58 -12.12
CA TYR A 2 22.96 -8.59 -13.26
C TYR A 2 21.51 -8.25 -12.86
N ASP A 3 21.03 -8.77 -11.73
CA ASP A 3 19.65 -8.52 -11.26
C ASP A 3 19.43 -7.10 -10.70
N GLU A 4 20.43 -6.55 -10.00
CA GLU A 4 20.40 -5.17 -9.48
C GLU A 4 20.34 -4.13 -10.62
N TYR A 5 21.03 -4.40 -11.73
CA TYR A 5 21.02 -3.51 -12.90
C TYR A 5 19.64 -3.50 -13.58
N ASN A 6 18.98 -4.66 -13.67
CA ASN A 6 17.65 -4.78 -14.26
C ASN A 6 16.57 -4.11 -13.38
N ALA A 7 16.61 -4.33 -12.06
CA ALA A 7 15.70 -3.68 -11.11
C ALA A 7 15.89 -2.16 -11.07
N THR A 8 17.14 -1.68 -11.00
CA THR A 8 17.44 -0.23 -11.03
C THR A 8 17.00 0.43 -12.34
N THR A 9 17.19 -0.25 -13.47
CA THR A 9 16.81 0.28 -14.79
C THR A 9 15.28 0.36 -14.95
N LYS A 10 14.55 -0.64 -14.45
CA LYS A 10 13.08 -0.63 -14.44
C LYS A 10 12.55 0.49 -13.53
N ALA A 11 13.04 0.59 -12.29
CA ALA A 11 12.59 1.60 -11.33
C ALA A 11 12.78 3.03 -11.87
N MET A 12 13.95 3.28 -12.47
CA MET A 12 14.23 4.55 -13.13
C MET A 12 13.36 4.75 -14.38
N TYR A 13 12.99 3.70 -15.12
CA TYR A 13 12.04 3.74 -16.24
C TYR A 13 10.60 4.09 -15.79
N LEU A 14 10.10 3.50 -14.69
CA LEU A 14 8.77 3.81 -14.16
C LEU A 14 8.67 5.29 -13.74
N ILE A 15 9.65 5.79 -13.00
CA ILE A 15 9.65 7.19 -12.54
C ILE A 15 9.91 8.14 -13.70
N SER A 16 10.89 7.87 -14.57
CA SER A 16 11.18 8.76 -15.71
C SER A 16 10.01 8.87 -16.69
N ARG A 17 9.21 7.81 -16.83
CA ARG A 17 7.95 7.85 -17.59
C ARG A 17 6.88 8.72 -16.92
N LEU A 18 6.82 8.72 -15.58
CA LEU A 18 5.84 9.50 -14.82
C LEU A 18 6.30 10.94 -14.54
N PHE A 19 7.61 11.16 -14.44
CA PHE A 19 8.27 12.38 -13.95
C PHE A 19 9.66 12.56 -14.61
N PRO A 20 9.73 13.08 -15.84
CA PRO A 20 11.00 13.48 -16.42
C PRO A 20 11.53 14.68 -15.63
N ASN A 21 12.73 14.58 -15.05
CA ASN A 21 13.49 15.63 -14.33
C ASN A 21 13.38 15.70 -12.79
N VAL A 22 13.00 14.62 -12.10
CA VAL A 22 13.06 14.57 -10.62
C VAL A 22 14.32 13.85 -10.16
N SER A 23 15.08 14.47 -9.25
CA SER A 23 16.17 13.81 -8.52
C SER A 23 15.58 12.88 -7.45
N ILE A 24 15.86 11.59 -7.56
CA ILE A 24 15.27 10.54 -6.71
C ILE A 24 16.19 10.26 -5.53
N THR A 25 15.64 10.32 -4.32
CA THR A 25 16.38 9.95 -3.11
C THR A 25 16.60 8.44 -3.02
N PRO A 26 17.60 7.95 -2.25
CA PRO A 26 17.80 6.52 -2.05
C PRO A 26 16.56 5.78 -1.47
N LEU A 27 15.78 6.48 -0.63
CA LEU A 27 14.54 5.93 -0.07
C LEU A 27 13.46 5.79 -1.15
N GLU A 28 13.21 6.83 -1.94
CA GLU A 28 12.25 6.77 -3.05
C GLU A 28 12.64 5.69 -4.04
N LYS A 29 13.94 5.54 -4.36
CA LYS A 29 14.42 4.45 -5.23
C LYS A 29 13.99 3.07 -4.70
N PHE A 30 14.17 2.81 -3.40
CA PHE A 30 13.74 1.57 -2.76
C PHE A 30 12.21 1.38 -2.84
N GLU A 31 11.43 2.43 -2.57
CA GLU A 31 9.96 2.38 -2.61
C GLU A 31 9.46 2.09 -4.04
N ILE A 32 10.07 2.70 -5.05
CA ILE A 32 9.73 2.46 -6.46
C ILE A 32 10.08 1.02 -6.86
N GLU A 33 11.27 0.52 -6.54
CA GLU A 33 11.64 -0.88 -6.84
C GLU A 33 10.64 -1.86 -6.21
N ARG A 34 10.17 -1.57 -5.00
CA ARG A 34 9.13 -2.35 -4.33
C ARG A 34 7.78 -2.27 -5.06
N THR A 35 7.41 -1.10 -5.59
CA THR A 35 6.20 -0.90 -6.40
C THR A 35 6.23 -1.73 -7.68
N GLU A 36 7.38 -1.82 -8.33
CA GLU A 36 7.54 -2.65 -9.52
C GLU A 36 7.47 -4.13 -9.21
N ASN A 37 8.09 -4.56 -8.11
CA ASN A 37 7.97 -5.93 -7.64
C ASN A 37 6.49 -6.27 -7.36
N TRP A 38 5.76 -5.38 -6.69
CA TRP A 38 4.33 -5.54 -6.48
C TRP A 38 3.56 -5.63 -7.80
N ALA A 39 3.85 -4.75 -8.77
CA ALA A 39 3.16 -4.72 -10.07
C ALA A 39 3.40 -5.96 -10.93
N THR A 40 4.54 -6.64 -10.74
CA THR A 40 4.94 -7.80 -11.53
C THR A 40 4.57 -9.13 -10.88
N VAL A 41 4.74 -9.27 -9.57
CA VAL A 41 4.53 -10.55 -8.86
C VAL A 41 3.59 -10.45 -7.65
N GLY A 42 3.38 -9.26 -7.09
CA GLY A 42 2.59 -9.06 -5.86
C GLY A 42 1.09 -8.78 -6.06
N ASN A 43 0.65 -8.54 -7.30
CA ASN A 43 -0.72 -8.10 -7.61
C ASN A 43 -1.69 -9.21 -8.03
N ALA A 44 -1.32 -10.49 -7.95
CA ALA A 44 -2.21 -11.59 -8.36
C ALA A 44 -3.52 -11.63 -7.55
N TYR A 45 -3.45 -11.33 -6.25
CA TYR A 45 -4.65 -11.23 -5.39
C TYR A 45 -5.64 -10.19 -5.96
N PHE A 46 -5.13 -9.06 -6.44
CA PHE A 46 -5.91 -7.97 -7.00
C PHE A 46 -6.61 -8.43 -8.29
N GLN A 47 -5.89 -9.11 -9.19
CA GLN A 47 -6.45 -9.63 -10.44
C GLN A 47 -7.60 -10.60 -10.17
N GLU A 48 -7.41 -11.50 -9.21
CA GLU A 48 -8.44 -12.47 -8.82
C GLU A 48 -9.67 -11.77 -8.21
N HIS A 49 -9.45 -10.80 -7.32
CA HIS A 49 -10.54 -10.04 -6.69
C HIS A 49 -11.32 -9.19 -7.70
N ALA A 50 -10.62 -8.58 -8.67
CA ALA A 50 -11.23 -7.76 -9.70
C ALA A 50 -12.02 -8.58 -10.73
N SER A 51 -11.50 -9.75 -11.13
CA SER A 51 -12.08 -10.54 -12.22
C SER A 51 -13.06 -11.62 -11.77
N LYS A 52 -12.85 -12.23 -10.59
CA LYS A 52 -13.59 -13.39 -10.10
C LYS A 52 -13.93 -13.29 -8.59
N PRO A 53 -14.48 -12.16 -8.09
CA PRO A 53 -14.73 -11.95 -6.65
C PRO A 53 -15.63 -13.02 -6.02
N LYS A 54 -16.63 -13.52 -6.76
CA LYS A 54 -17.52 -14.60 -6.30
C LYS A 54 -16.81 -15.94 -6.17
N THR A 55 -15.93 -16.26 -7.13
CA THR A 55 -15.20 -17.53 -7.14
C THR A 55 -14.26 -17.62 -5.96
N ILE A 56 -13.38 -16.63 -5.79
CA ILE A 56 -12.46 -16.59 -4.65
C ILE A 56 -13.22 -16.46 -3.32
N GLY A 57 -14.32 -15.70 -3.30
CA GLY A 57 -15.18 -15.57 -2.14
C GLY A 57 -15.74 -16.90 -1.66
N LEU A 58 -16.28 -17.72 -2.56
CA LEU A 58 -16.76 -19.07 -2.26
C LEU A 58 -15.60 -20.00 -1.89
N ALA A 59 -14.47 -19.92 -2.60
CA ALA A 59 -13.31 -20.75 -2.33
C ALA A 59 -12.75 -20.55 -0.91
N LEU A 60 -12.85 -19.35 -0.34
CA LEU A 60 -12.36 -19.06 1.02
C LEU A 60 -13.47 -19.10 2.09
N TYR A 61 -14.73 -19.26 1.71
CA TYR A 61 -15.88 -18.98 2.58
C TYR A 61 -15.93 -19.84 3.85
N ASP A 62 -15.69 -21.14 3.74
CA ASP A 62 -15.93 -22.13 4.80
C ASP A 62 -14.65 -22.63 5.49
N SER A 63 -13.47 -22.14 5.11
CA SER A 63 -12.20 -22.58 5.71
C SER A 63 -11.40 -21.43 6.31
N PRO A 64 -11.21 -21.42 7.66
CA PRO A 64 -10.39 -20.40 8.30
C PRO A 64 -8.92 -20.55 7.89
N VAL A 65 -8.45 -21.76 7.62
CA VAL A 65 -7.06 -22.01 7.16
C VAL A 65 -6.81 -21.36 5.80
N ARG A 66 -7.76 -21.46 4.86
CA ARG A 66 -7.62 -20.82 3.55
C ARG A 66 -7.68 -19.30 3.65
N GLN A 67 -8.49 -18.74 4.55
CA GLN A 67 -8.46 -17.29 4.83
C GLN A 67 -7.16 -16.84 5.48
N VAL A 68 -6.60 -17.62 6.41
CA VAL A 68 -5.28 -17.33 7.00
C VAL A 68 -4.20 -17.36 5.94
N ALA A 69 -4.19 -18.34 5.05
CA ALA A 69 -3.22 -18.41 3.96
C ALA A 69 -3.33 -17.18 3.03
N TRP A 70 -4.54 -16.82 2.63
CA TRP A 70 -4.77 -15.73 1.66
C TRP A 70 -4.54 -14.33 2.24
N ILE A 71 -5.05 -14.06 3.45
CA ILE A 71 -4.96 -12.74 4.09
C ILE A 71 -3.64 -12.61 4.85
N GLY A 72 -3.18 -13.68 5.51
CA GLY A 72 -1.97 -13.68 6.31
C GLY A 72 -0.71 -13.40 5.51
N GLU A 73 -0.63 -13.84 4.25
CA GLU A 73 0.53 -13.52 3.41
C GLU A 73 0.70 -12.00 3.26
N LYS A 74 -0.39 -11.24 3.18
CA LYS A 74 -0.35 -9.77 3.01
C LYS A 74 0.07 -9.07 4.29
N TYR A 75 -0.38 -9.56 5.44
CA TYR A 75 0.12 -9.08 6.72
C TYR A 75 1.62 -9.32 6.91
N ILE A 76 2.16 -10.41 6.34
CA ILE A 76 3.59 -10.67 6.39
C ILE A 76 4.32 -9.77 5.41
N GLU A 77 3.93 -9.80 4.13
CA GLU A 77 4.63 -9.14 3.02
C GLU A 77 4.58 -7.59 3.10
N TRP A 78 3.48 -7.01 3.58
CA TRP A 78 3.27 -5.55 3.58
C TRP A 78 3.59 -4.88 4.92
N SER A 79 4.06 -5.65 5.90
CA SER A 79 4.50 -5.13 7.18
C SER A 79 5.97 -4.71 7.18
N ASP A 80 6.37 -3.98 8.21
CA ASP A 80 7.79 -3.67 8.43
C ASP A 80 8.48 -4.95 8.94
N HIS A 81 9.64 -5.29 8.38
CA HIS A 81 10.40 -6.48 8.78
C HIS A 81 11.49 -6.15 9.81
N SER A 82 11.70 -4.86 10.14
CA SER A 82 12.84 -4.38 10.95
C SER A 82 12.61 -4.39 12.47
N ALA A 83 11.37 -4.58 12.93
CA ALA A 83 10.98 -4.41 14.33
C ALA A 83 10.31 -5.65 14.98
N GLY A 84 10.40 -6.84 14.38
CA GLY A 84 9.80 -8.07 14.93
C GLY A 84 10.54 -9.37 14.61
N ASN A 85 9.95 -10.49 15.01
CA ASN A 85 10.44 -11.81 14.62
C ASN A 85 10.13 -12.00 13.13
N SER A 86 11.18 -12.02 12.30
CA SER A 86 11.08 -12.35 10.87
C SER A 86 10.08 -13.50 10.66
N PRO A 87 9.08 -13.36 9.77
CA PRO A 87 9.06 -12.44 8.63
C PRO A 87 8.21 -11.15 8.78
N SER A 88 7.69 -10.78 9.96
CA SER A 88 6.82 -9.59 10.13
C SER A 88 6.97 -8.92 11.50
N VAL A 89 6.72 -7.61 11.59
CA VAL A 89 6.54 -6.91 12.88
C VAL A 89 5.29 -7.37 13.64
N LEU A 90 4.30 -7.91 12.92
CA LEU A 90 3.08 -8.43 13.51
C LEU A 90 3.31 -9.84 14.06
N THR A 91 2.82 -10.07 15.28
CA THR A 91 2.79 -11.41 15.89
C THR A 91 1.75 -12.30 15.21
N HIS A 92 1.94 -13.62 15.27
CA HIS A 92 0.95 -14.58 14.79
C HIS A 92 -0.45 -14.34 15.41
N ASN A 93 -0.53 -13.93 16.68
CA ASN A 93 -1.80 -13.63 17.34
C ASN A 93 -2.48 -12.38 16.75
N GLU A 94 -1.73 -11.34 16.38
CA GLU A 94 -2.30 -10.14 15.75
C GLU A 94 -2.85 -10.45 14.35
N ILE A 95 -2.14 -11.27 13.57
CA ILE A 95 -2.60 -11.75 12.26
C ILE A 95 -3.86 -12.61 12.43
N LEU A 96 -3.81 -13.62 13.32
CA LEU A 96 -4.94 -14.51 13.57
C LEU A 96 -6.17 -13.77 14.08
N LYS A 97 -6.00 -12.76 14.94
CA LYS A 97 -7.10 -11.93 15.43
C LYS A 97 -7.81 -11.21 14.28
N SER A 98 -7.05 -10.63 13.35
CA SER A 98 -7.59 -9.93 12.20
C SER A 98 -8.30 -10.89 11.23
N VAL A 99 -7.67 -12.03 10.92
CA VAL A 99 -8.30 -13.05 10.05
C VAL A 99 -9.54 -13.68 10.69
N SER A 100 -9.52 -13.90 12.01
CA SER A 100 -10.68 -14.40 12.75
C SER A 100 -11.86 -13.43 12.64
N LEU A 101 -11.61 -12.12 12.65
CA LEU A 101 -12.67 -11.13 12.43
C LEU A 101 -13.31 -11.30 11.05
N TYR A 102 -12.52 -11.47 9.98
CA TYR A 102 -13.02 -11.75 8.62
C TYR A 102 -13.86 -13.03 8.57
N PHE A 103 -13.35 -14.11 9.17
CA PHE A 103 -14.00 -15.41 9.16
C PHE A 103 -15.33 -15.39 9.92
N LEU A 104 -15.34 -14.85 11.15
CA LEU A 104 -16.52 -14.80 12.00
C LEU A 104 -17.60 -13.85 11.48
N SER A 105 -17.20 -12.73 10.86
CA SER A 105 -18.14 -11.76 10.27
C SER A 105 -18.58 -12.10 8.85
N ARG A 106 -18.02 -13.15 8.23
CA ARG A 106 -18.27 -13.51 6.81
C ARG A 106 -18.01 -12.37 5.82
N SER A 107 -17.10 -11.46 6.17
CA SER A 107 -16.93 -10.18 5.45
C SER A 107 -15.96 -10.25 4.27
N PHE A 108 -15.22 -11.35 4.09
CA PHE A 108 -14.26 -11.48 2.99
C PHE A 108 -14.92 -11.25 1.62
N VAL A 109 -16.02 -11.94 1.33
CA VAL A 109 -16.69 -11.83 0.02
C VAL A 109 -17.19 -10.41 -0.25
N SER A 110 -17.79 -9.75 0.76
CA SER A 110 -18.22 -8.36 0.63
C SER A 110 -17.05 -7.41 0.42
N SER A 111 -15.91 -7.62 1.09
CA SER A 111 -14.74 -6.75 0.99
C SER A 111 -14.07 -6.77 -0.39
N VAL A 112 -14.16 -7.88 -1.13
CA VAL A 112 -13.46 -8.01 -2.42
C VAL A 112 -14.25 -7.41 -3.60
N TYR A 113 -15.55 -7.14 -3.44
CA TYR A 113 -16.35 -6.56 -4.54
C TYR A 113 -15.88 -5.17 -4.98
N MET A 114 -15.26 -4.40 -4.08
CA MET A 114 -14.76 -3.07 -4.43
C MET A 114 -13.71 -3.11 -5.56
N TYR A 115 -12.95 -4.21 -5.66
CA TYR A 115 -11.96 -4.42 -6.71
C TYR A 115 -12.62 -4.63 -8.07
N ALA A 116 -13.70 -5.41 -8.12
CA ALA A 116 -14.45 -5.65 -9.35
C ALA A 116 -15.25 -4.41 -9.80
N GLN A 117 -15.65 -3.55 -8.87
CA GLN A 117 -16.29 -2.26 -9.17
C GLN A 117 -15.31 -1.23 -9.72
N ASN A 118 -14.03 -1.31 -9.32
CA ASN A 118 -13.00 -0.35 -9.69
C ASN A 118 -11.75 -1.05 -10.26
N PRO A 119 -11.88 -1.85 -11.33
CA PRO A 119 -10.78 -2.69 -11.82
C PRO A 119 -9.61 -1.86 -12.36
N ALA A 120 -9.89 -0.62 -12.77
CA ALA A 120 -8.88 0.29 -13.31
C ALA A 120 -8.26 1.24 -12.27
N ALA A 121 -8.84 1.38 -11.07
CA ALA A 121 -8.39 2.33 -10.06
C ALA A 121 -6.98 2.02 -9.49
N PHE A 122 -6.51 0.78 -9.68
CA PHE A 122 -5.24 0.30 -9.10
C PHE A 122 -4.24 -0.20 -10.16
N MET A 123 -4.59 -0.17 -11.45
CA MET A 123 -3.84 -0.88 -12.51
C MET A 123 -3.22 0.02 -13.59
N SER A 124 -3.47 1.32 -13.58
CA SER A 124 -3.14 2.15 -14.73
C SER A 124 -2.47 3.47 -14.34
N ALA A 125 -1.27 3.68 -14.88
CA ALA A 125 -0.61 4.99 -14.93
C ALA A 125 -1.50 6.06 -15.61
N THR A 126 -2.36 5.64 -16.56
CA THR A 126 -3.37 6.52 -17.18
C THR A 126 -4.47 6.93 -16.19
N TYR A 127 -4.77 6.11 -15.17
CA TYR A 127 -5.74 6.45 -14.12
C TYR A 127 -5.14 7.33 -13.03
N MET A 128 -3.83 7.22 -12.76
CA MET A 128 -3.11 8.20 -11.94
C MET A 128 -3.17 9.60 -12.54
N ASP A 129 -3.29 9.73 -13.88
CA ASP A 129 -3.49 11.01 -14.57
C ASP A 129 -4.98 11.43 -14.60
N ALA A 130 -5.92 10.49 -14.73
CA ALA A 130 -7.37 10.77 -14.81
C ALA A 130 -8.03 11.08 -13.45
N TYR A 131 -7.50 10.54 -12.35
CA TYR A 131 -7.91 10.85 -10.97
C TYR A 131 -6.88 11.72 -10.25
N ALA A 132 -5.93 12.28 -11.00
CA ALA A 132 -4.74 12.94 -10.48
C ALA A 132 -5.02 14.14 -9.62
N LYS A 133 -6.19 14.78 -9.68
CA LYS A 133 -6.47 15.99 -8.91
C LYS A 133 -7.83 15.89 -8.25
N ALA A 134 -7.83 15.96 -6.92
CA ALA A 134 -9.04 16.08 -6.13
C ALA A 134 -9.84 17.29 -6.63
N ARG A 135 -11.16 17.14 -6.77
CA ARG A 135 -12.07 18.24 -7.15
C ARG A 135 -12.38 19.13 -5.94
N THR A 136 -11.37 19.42 -5.14
CA THR A 136 -11.44 20.22 -3.92
C THR A 136 -10.07 20.84 -3.66
N ASP A 137 -10.09 22.03 -3.07
CA ASP A 137 -8.88 22.74 -2.62
C ASP A 137 -8.58 22.49 -1.13
N ALA A 138 -9.28 21.53 -0.52
CA ALA A 138 -9.07 21.13 0.86
C ALA A 138 -7.60 20.75 1.11
N PRO A 139 -7.02 21.14 2.27
CA PRO A 139 -5.66 20.78 2.63
C PRO A 139 -5.43 19.26 2.59
N LEU A 140 -4.45 18.83 1.79
CA LEU A 140 -4.01 17.45 1.66
C LEU A 140 -2.78 17.21 2.53
N LEU A 141 -2.87 16.20 3.40
CA LEU A 141 -1.75 15.69 4.20
C LEU A 141 -1.38 14.29 3.73
N TRP A 142 -0.08 14.03 3.58
CA TRP A 142 0.42 12.76 3.10
C TRP A 142 1.52 12.21 4.00
N SER A 143 1.37 10.94 4.39
CA SER A 143 2.39 10.17 5.12
C SER A 143 2.78 8.95 4.28
N ALA A 144 4.01 8.95 3.80
CA ALA A 144 4.62 7.87 3.04
C ALA A 144 5.44 6.96 3.97
N PHE A 145 5.36 5.65 3.72
CA PHE A 145 5.94 4.61 4.54
C PHE A 145 6.82 3.70 3.69
N LYS A 146 8.08 3.51 4.12
CA LYS A 146 9.10 2.76 3.36
C LYS A 146 8.64 1.41 2.82
N TYR A 147 7.83 0.65 3.57
CA TYR A 147 7.41 -0.70 3.19
C TYR A 147 6.02 -0.75 2.54
N ASN A 148 5.43 0.39 2.20
CA ASN A 148 4.20 0.45 1.42
C ASN A 148 4.40 -0.22 0.05
N PRO A 149 3.49 -1.10 -0.42
CA PRO A 149 3.59 -1.70 -1.76
C PRO A 149 3.52 -0.70 -2.91
N LEU A 150 3.02 0.52 -2.68
CA LEU A 150 2.94 1.58 -3.69
C LEU A 150 3.72 2.82 -3.23
N ALA A 151 4.67 3.26 -4.05
CA ALA A 151 5.44 4.46 -3.84
C ALA A 151 4.66 5.68 -4.32
N TYR A 152 4.68 6.73 -3.49
CA TYR A 152 4.11 8.03 -3.83
C TYR A 152 5.11 9.13 -3.46
N PRO A 153 6.12 9.38 -4.32
CA PRO A 153 7.05 10.48 -4.12
C PRO A 153 6.32 11.82 -3.98
N ARG A 154 6.96 12.80 -3.34
CA ARG A 154 6.33 14.11 -3.09
C ARG A 154 5.78 14.76 -4.37
N ALA A 155 6.56 14.71 -5.46
CA ALA A 155 6.16 15.26 -6.76
C ALA A 155 4.89 14.60 -7.34
N MET A 156 4.60 13.35 -6.96
CA MET A 156 3.35 12.67 -7.30
C MET A 156 2.22 13.10 -6.37
N ALA A 157 2.48 13.18 -5.06
CA ALA A 157 1.51 13.61 -4.06
C ALA A 157 0.98 15.04 -4.32
N GLU A 158 1.85 15.95 -4.79
CA GLU A 158 1.49 17.33 -5.16
C GLU A 158 0.51 17.42 -6.33
N ARG A 159 0.39 16.39 -7.16
CA ARG A 159 -0.62 16.37 -8.24
C ARG A 159 -2.03 16.14 -7.68
N PHE A 160 -2.14 15.29 -6.65
CA PHE A 160 -3.42 14.87 -6.04
C PHE A 160 -4.26 16.00 -5.46
N GLY A 161 -3.66 17.12 -5.07
CA GLY A 161 -4.42 18.25 -4.54
C GLY A 161 -3.52 19.29 -3.87
N ASN A 162 -4.12 20.07 -2.98
CA ASN A 162 -3.44 21.10 -2.21
C ASN A 162 -2.57 20.48 -1.10
N LEU A 163 -1.40 19.95 -1.45
CA LEU A 163 -0.50 19.28 -0.50
C LEU A 163 0.13 20.29 0.47
N VAL A 164 -0.41 20.36 1.69
CA VAL A 164 0.10 21.22 2.77
C VAL A 164 1.15 20.52 3.63
N TYR A 165 1.12 19.19 3.69
CA TYR A 165 2.02 18.39 4.52
C TYR A 165 2.44 17.10 3.82
N TYR A 166 3.74 16.82 3.83
CA TYR A 166 4.31 15.58 3.32
C TYR A 166 5.41 15.08 4.26
N GLN A 167 5.28 13.85 4.74
CA GLN A 167 6.29 13.18 5.53
C GLN A 167 6.58 11.80 4.94
N SER A 168 7.85 11.46 4.75
CA SER A 168 8.29 10.11 4.38
C SER A 168 9.08 9.51 5.54
N GLU A 169 8.62 8.38 6.06
CA GLU A 169 9.24 7.68 7.17
C GLU A 169 9.95 6.41 6.73
N SER A 170 11.20 6.26 7.15
CA SER A 170 12.04 5.11 6.82
C SER A 170 11.76 3.86 7.67
N ARG A 171 10.88 3.92 8.68
CA ARG A 171 10.71 2.88 9.73
C ARG A 171 9.27 2.43 10.01
N ARG A 172 8.32 2.64 9.09
CA ARG A 172 6.93 2.21 9.32
C ARG A 172 6.32 1.58 8.08
N ALA A 173 5.33 0.72 8.30
CA ALA A 173 4.54 0.02 7.28
C ALA A 173 3.06 0.03 7.67
N LEU A 174 2.18 -0.34 6.72
CA LEU A 174 0.74 -0.44 6.92
C LEU A 174 0.38 -1.49 7.99
N GLY A 175 -0.48 -1.13 8.94
CA GLY A 175 -1.06 -2.07 9.91
C GLY A 175 -0.57 -1.97 11.35
N VAL A 176 0.35 -1.06 11.68
CA VAL A 176 0.81 -0.84 13.06
C VAL A 176 0.17 0.43 13.65
N ASN A 177 -1.05 0.30 14.18
CA ASN A 177 -1.57 1.22 15.20
C ASN A 177 -1.21 0.67 16.59
N LYS A 178 0.08 0.53 16.89
CA LYS A 178 0.51 0.51 18.29
C LYS A 178 0.56 1.96 18.74
N GLN A 179 -0.19 2.23 19.81
CA GLN A 179 -0.41 3.53 20.41
C GLN A 179 0.83 4.42 20.40
N ALA A 180 0.57 5.69 20.13
CA ALA A 180 1.47 6.80 20.36
C ALA A 180 2.16 6.68 21.73
N ASP A 181 3.44 6.34 21.73
CA ASP A 181 4.29 6.48 22.92
C ASP A 181 5.69 7.03 22.58
N THR A 182 5.82 7.68 21.41
CA THR A 182 7.00 8.45 21.04
C THR A 182 6.58 9.80 20.46
N GLY A 183 6.16 10.74 21.31
CA GLY A 183 6.22 12.20 21.16
C GLY A 183 5.81 12.88 19.84
N GLN A 184 5.24 12.16 18.87
CA GLN A 184 4.81 12.65 17.57
C GLN A 184 3.38 12.13 17.33
N THR A 185 2.47 12.54 18.20
CA THR A 185 1.09 12.70 17.79
C THR A 185 1.08 13.75 16.68
N MET A 186 0.57 13.40 15.50
CA MET A 186 0.25 14.37 14.46
C MET A 186 -0.68 15.41 15.11
N ASN A 187 -0.18 16.63 15.35
CA ASN A 187 -0.93 17.66 16.04
C ASN A 187 -1.98 18.22 15.07
N LEU A 188 -3.11 17.53 14.96
CA LEU A 188 -4.23 17.88 14.08
C LEU A 188 -4.83 19.26 14.44
N GLU A 189 -4.61 19.75 15.67
CA GLU A 189 -5.12 21.04 16.13
C GLU A 189 -4.41 22.23 15.47
N GLY A 190 -3.14 22.08 15.06
CA GLY A 190 -2.39 23.16 14.40
C GLY A 190 -2.72 23.35 12.92
N ILE A 191 -3.41 22.40 12.29
CA ILE A 191 -3.74 22.42 10.86
C ILE A 191 -5.14 23.03 10.60
N LEU A 192 -5.97 23.12 11.63
CA LEU A 192 -7.35 23.61 11.54
C LEU A 192 -7.52 25.08 11.99
N GLN A 193 -6.41 25.80 12.26
CA GLN A 193 -6.44 27.14 12.86
C GLN A 193 -6.25 28.32 11.90
N ASP A 194 -6.14 28.10 10.58
CA ASP A 194 -6.06 29.17 9.58
C ASP A 194 -7.21 29.14 8.56
#